data_AF-A0A2N0HS61-F1
#
_entry.id   AF-A0A2N0HS61-F1
#
_cell.length_a   1.000
_cell.length_b   1.000
_cell.length_c   1.000
_cell.angle_alpha   90.00
_cell.angle_beta   90.00
_cell.angle_gamma   90.00
#
_symmetry.space_group_name_H-M   'P 1'
#
loop_
_entity.id
_entity.type
_entity.pdbx_description
1 polymer ?
#
loop_
_entity_poly.entity_id
_entity_poly.type
_entity_poly.pdbx_seq_one_letter_code
_entity_poly.pdbx_strand_id
1 'polypeptide(L)'
;MKHLLLTLALLQGMAAYAGEVQSNGYTVRFDERTETAPGDLHGATVGRISLVRAADQGLAWQENTPLQPGCGAIAAVTVLNDSHVALCGHLGGRHYTHKIIFMQGNSPTMVSVDQFDSPSAVRVERDGSLAIDVLRRDRFPGELTGPHYFPTVYRLHHDDATFGFVPSFDGDAAERYWQHYRATRQTAPAAAVLPELLASLLAAQAGKQSICAELATLAADLQRDGQPHDAQGARSLMRTWLHKLPAIGYPRFDAPACRGTF
;
A
#
# COMPACT_ATOMS: atom_id res chain seq x y z
N MET A 1 51.39 -20.84 -11.01
CA MET A 1 50.36 -20.20 -11.86
C MET A 1 49.06 -20.97 -11.70
N LYS A 2 48.27 -20.62 -10.68
CA LYS A 2 47.00 -21.20 -10.29
C LYS A 2 46.20 -20.09 -9.61
N HIS A 3 44.88 -20.19 -9.68
CA HIS A 3 43.84 -19.29 -9.15
C HIS A 3 43.24 -18.32 -10.18
N LEU A 4 42.44 -18.92 -11.07
CA LEU A 4 41.25 -18.29 -11.64
C LEU A 4 40.19 -18.27 -10.51
N LEU A 5 39.91 -17.09 -9.95
CA LEU A 5 38.88 -16.89 -8.93
C LEU A 5 38.04 -15.66 -9.28
N LEU A 6 36.72 -15.90 -9.29
CA LEU A 6 35.60 -14.96 -9.15
C LEU A 6 35.40 -13.88 -10.20
N THR A 7 34.60 -14.22 -11.22
CA THR A 7 33.54 -13.32 -11.71
C THR A 7 32.21 -13.76 -11.11
N LEU A 8 31.93 -13.34 -9.87
CA LEU A 8 30.53 -13.24 -9.43
C LEU A 8 29.98 -11.98 -10.12
N ALA A 9 29.36 -12.20 -11.28
CA ALA A 9 28.61 -11.17 -11.96
C ALA A 9 27.49 -10.67 -11.03
N LEU A 10 27.46 -9.36 -10.85
CA LEU A 10 26.37 -8.59 -10.28
C LEU A 10 25.06 -8.90 -11.03
N LEU A 11 24.28 -9.84 -10.51
CA LEU A 11 22.86 -9.99 -10.81
C LEU A 11 22.08 -9.20 -9.77
N GLN A 12 22.10 -7.88 -9.88
CA GLN A 12 21.16 -7.00 -9.18
C GLN A 12 20.36 -6.22 -10.22
N GLY A 13 19.05 -6.51 -10.28
CA GLY A 13 18.07 -5.59 -10.86
C GLY A 13 17.63 -5.84 -12.30
N MET A 14 17.30 -7.07 -12.68
CA MET A 14 16.34 -7.31 -13.77
C MET A 14 15.15 -8.05 -13.20
N ALA A 15 14.13 -7.31 -12.74
CA ALA A 15 12.83 -7.88 -12.44
C ALA A 15 12.01 -7.91 -13.74
N ALA A 16 11.52 -9.11 -14.07
CA ALA A 16 10.93 -9.52 -15.34
C ALA A 16 9.77 -8.62 -15.83
N TYR A 17 9.90 -8.11 -17.06
CA TYR A 17 8.77 -7.61 -17.85
C TYR A 17 8.05 -8.81 -18.50
N ALA A 18 6.95 -9.27 -17.91
CA ALA A 18 5.96 -10.00 -18.70
C ALA A 18 5.09 -8.95 -19.39
N GLY A 19 5.51 -8.50 -20.58
CA GLY A 19 4.69 -7.63 -21.44
C GLY A 19 3.42 -8.31 -21.93
N GLU A 20 3.29 -9.62 -21.74
CA GLU A 20 2.10 -10.40 -22.04
C GLU A 20 1.97 -11.57 -21.05
N VAL A 21 0.75 -11.86 -20.63
CA VAL A 21 0.41 -13.02 -19.80
C VAL A 21 -0.91 -13.63 -20.28
N GLN A 22 -1.02 -14.95 -20.22
CA GLN A 22 -2.27 -15.67 -20.48
C GLN A 22 -2.85 -16.18 -19.16
N SER A 23 -4.12 -15.90 -18.89
CA SER A 23 -4.79 -16.31 -17.65
C SER A 23 -6.31 -16.35 -17.84
N ASN A 24 -6.94 -17.39 -17.29
CA ASN A 24 -8.38 -17.72 -17.39
C ASN A 24 -9.06 -17.49 -18.76
N GLY A 25 -8.41 -17.87 -19.86
CA GLY A 25 -8.98 -17.66 -21.20
C GLY A 25 -8.89 -16.22 -21.71
N TYR A 26 -8.02 -15.41 -21.11
CA TYR A 26 -7.66 -14.07 -21.56
C TYR A 26 -6.15 -13.96 -21.80
N THR A 27 -5.77 -13.10 -22.74
CA THR A 27 -4.41 -12.58 -22.91
C THR A 27 -4.41 -11.13 -22.41
N VAL A 28 -3.58 -10.84 -21.40
CA VAL A 28 -3.34 -9.49 -20.89
C VAL A 28 -1.99 -9.03 -21.42
N ARG A 29 -1.96 -7.90 -22.12
CA ARG A 29 -0.74 -7.37 -22.73
C ARG A 29 -0.51 -5.92 -22.33
N PHE A 30 0.75 -5.57 -22.12
CA PHE A 30 1.22 -4.21 -21.92
C PHE A 30 2.16 -3.81 -23.07
N ASP A 31 1.73 -2.84 -23.87
CA ASP A 31 2.49 -2.29 -24.99
C ASP A 31 3.06 -0.92 -24.61
N GLU A 32 4.37 -0.86 -24.33
CA GLU A 32 5.07 0.39 -24.03
C GLU A 32 5.22 1.27 -25.29
N ARG A 33 5.11 2.59 -25.13
CA ARG A 33 5.37 3.59 -26.17
C ARG A 33 5.80 4.94 -25.58
N THR A 34 6.44 5.78 -26.39
CA THR A 34 6.64 7.19 -26.04
C THR A 34 5.39 8.00 -26.40
N GLU A 35 4.91 8.86 -25.50
CA GLU A 35 3.81 9.78 -25.80
C GLU A 35 4.31 10.93 -26.69
N THR A 36 3.70 11.06 -27.86
CA THR A 36 4.09 12.05 -28.87
C THR A 36 3.10 13.21 -28.95
N ALA A 37 1.90 13.07 -28.38
CA ALA A 37 0.94 14.16 -28.31
C ALA A 37 1.47 15.29 -27.41
N PRO A 38 1.17 16.57 -27.74
CA PRO A 38 1.50 17.69 -26.87
C PRO A 38 0.68 17.63 -25.57
N GLY A 39 1.33 17.89 -24.43
CA GLY A 39 0.70 17.87 -23.10
C GLY A 39 1.68 17.50 -21.99
N ASP A 40 1.17 17.30 -20.77
CA ASP A 40 1.97 17.03 -19.56
C ASP A 40 2.79 15.73 -19.64
N LEU A 41 2.40 14.81 -20.52
CA LEU A 41 3.07 13.53 -20.74
C LEU A 41 3.93 13.51 -22.01
N HIS A 42 4.06 14.62 -22.75
CA HIS A 42 4.84 14.65 -23.99
C HIS A 42 6.30 14.20 -23.75
N GLY A 43 6.75 13.22 -24.53
CA GLY A 43 8.09 12.62 -24.41
C GLY A 43 8.22 11.62 -23.25
N ALA A 44 7.19 11.42 -22.43
CA ALA A 44 7.20 10.42 -21.37
C ALA A 44 6.96 9.01 -21.91
N THR A 45 7.50 8.01 -21.20
CA THR A 45 7.13 6.62 -21.41
C THR A 45 5.71 6.40 -20.89
N VAL A 46 4.83 5.95 -21.77
CA VAL A 46 3.46 5.53 -21.48
C VAL A 46 3.29 4.10 -21.98
N GLY A 47 2.15 3.49 -21.70
CA GLY A 47 1.82 2.20 -22.30
C GLY A 47 0.34 2.03 -22.52
N ARG A 48 0.00 0.94 -23.18
CA ARG A 48 -1.36 0.50 -23.39
C ARG A 48 -1.53 -0.89 -22.82
N ILE A 49 -2.47 -1.04 -21.92
CA ILE A 49 -2.89 -2.34 -21.44
C ILE A 49 -4.06 -2.79 -22.30
N SER A 50 -3.98 -4.02 -22.80
CA SER A 50 -5.04 -4.64 -23.60
C SER A 50 -5.37 -5.99 -22.99
N LEU A 51 -6.67 -6.28 -22.90
CA LEU A 51 -7.19 -7.56 -22.46
C LEU A 51 -8.02 -8.15 -23.59
N VAL A 52 -7.58 -9.29 -24.10
CA VAL A 52 -8.17 -9.97 -25.26
C VAL A 52 -8.66 -11.35 -24.82
N ARG A 53 -9.87 -11.74 -25.25
CA ARG A 53 -10.36 -13.10 -25.01
C ARG A 53 -9.62 -14.09 -25.91
N ALA A 54 -9.13 -15.17 -25.32
CA ALA A 54 -8.41 -16.21 -26.06
C ALA A 54 -9.30 -16.94 -27.08
N ALA A 55 -10.58 -17.13 -26.77
CA ALA A 55 -11.52 -17.92 -27.58
C ALA A 55 -11.82 -17.32 -28.95
N ASP A 56 -11.95 -15.99 -29.04
CA ASP A 56 -12.39 -15.27 -30.25
C ASP A 56 -11.44 -14.14 -30.66
N GLN A 57 -10.35 -13.93 -29.91
CA GLN A 57 -9.44 -12.79 -30.06
C GLN A 57 -10.15 -11.42 -29.96
N GLY A 58 -11.33 -11.39 -29.34
CA GLY A 58 -12.10 -10.17 -29.14
C GLY A 58 -11.50 -9.30 -28.04
N LEU A 59 -11.37 -8.00 -28.31
CA LEU A 59 -10.95 -7.02 -27.30
C LEU A 59 -12.02 -6.95 -26.20
N ALA A 60 -11.66 -7.37 -24.99
CA ALA A 60 -12.53 -7.29 -23.82
C ALA A 60 -12.39 -5.93 -23.13
N TRP A 61 -11.16 -5.39 -23.09
CA TRP A 61 -10.88 -4.13 -22.42
C TRP A 61 -9.54 -3.54 -22.87
N GLN A 62 -9.41 -2.21 -22.84
CA GLN A 62 -8.13 -1.52 -23.03
C GLN A 62 -8.07 -0.23 -22.21
N GLU A 63 -6.86 0.15 -21.79
CA GLU A 63 -6.58 1.43 -21.15
C GLU A 63 -5.17 1.91 -21.51
N ASN A 64 -5.01 3.20 -21.80
CA ASN A 64 -3.68 3.80 -21.86
C ASN A 64 -3.25 4.18 -20.43
N THR A 65 -1.99 3.99 -20.07
CA THR A 65 -1.49 4.39 -18.75
C THR A 65 -0.17 5.14 -18.87
N PRO A 66 0.02 6.28 -18.16
CA PRO A 66 1.35 6.81 -17.97
C PRO A 66 2.19 5.81 -17.17
N LEU A 67 3.46 5.66 -17.52
CA LEU A 67 4.45 4.96 -16.67
C LEU A 67 5.21 5.95 -15.79
N GLN A 68 4.74 7.19 -15.61
CA GLN A 68 5.36 8.17 -14.71
C GLN A 68 4.35 9.00 -13.88
N PRO A 69 4.61 9.20 -12.56
CA PRO A 69 5.58 8.47 -11.76
C PRO A 69 5.19 6.99 -11.75
N GLY A 70 6.14 6.15 -12.16
CA GLY A 70 5.86 4.81 -12.63
C GLY A 70 5.87 3.79 -11.54
N CYS A 71 5.30 2.64 -11.86
CA CYS A 71 5.37 1.42 -11.07
C CYS A 71 6.77 1.07 -10.56
N GLY A 72 7.83 1.63 -11.17
CA GLY A 72 9.16 1.82 -10.59
C GLY A 72 9.87 0.50 -10.31
N ALA A 73 9.52 -0.13 -9.19
CA ALA A 73 9.99 -1.43 -8.76
C ALA A 73 9.00 -2.58 -9.03
N ILE A 74 7.82 -2.30 -9.59
CA ILE A 74 6.73 -3.28 -9.81
C ILE A 74 6.52 -3.48 -11.30
N ALA A 75 6.34 -4.72 -11.72
CA ALA A 75 6.03 -5.07 -13.10
C ALA A 75 4.68 -4.45 -13.54
N ALA A 76 4.61 -3.97 -14.79
CA ALA A 76 3.40 -3.38 -15.35
C ALA A 76 2.22 -4.37 -15.35
N VAL A 77 2.51 -5.66 -15.54
CA VAL A 77 1.55 -6.76 -15.46
C VAL A 77 2.12 -7.85 -14.55
N THR A 78 1.34 -8.29 -13.57
CA THR A 78 1.71 -9.36 -12.64
C THR A 78 0.56 -10.35 -12.56
N VAL A 79 0.80 -11.63 -12.88
CA VAL A 79 -0.17 -12.70 -12.58
C VAL A 79 -0.13 -12.98 -11.08
N LEU A 80 -1.26 -12.84 -10.42
CA LEU A 80 -1.39 -13.12 -8.99
C LEU A 80 -1.84 -14.57 -8.76
N ASN A 81 -2.83 -15.02 -9.54
CA ASN A 81 -3.33 -16.38 -9.58
C ASN A 81 -4.09 -16.63 -10.89
N ASP A 82 -4.71 -17.80 -11.03
CA ASP A 82 -5.42 -18.22 -12.24
C ASP A 82 -6.58 -17.32 -12.64
N SER A 83 -7.09 -16.47 -11.76
CA SER A 83 -8.22 -15.58 -12.04
C SER A 83 -7.91 -14.10 -11.84
N HIS A 84 -6.74 -13.75 -11.32
CA HIS A 84 -6.39 -12.37 -10.97
C HIS A 84 -5.06 -11.95 -11.58
N VAL A 85 -5.09 -10.77 -12.19
CA VAL A 85 -3.90 -10.06 -12.66
C VAL A 85 -3.86 -8.68 -12.01
N ALA A 86 -2.70 -8.30 -11.48
CA ALA A 86 -2.42 -6.93 -11.09
C ALA A 86 -1.80 -6.18 -12.26
N LEU A 87 -2.30 -4.98 -12.47
CA LEU A 87 -1.77 -4.00 -13.39
C LEU A 87 -1.35 -2.79 -12.57
N CYS A 88 -0.20 -2.23 -12.91
CA CYS A 88 0.22 -0.99 -12.32
C CYS A 88 0.14 0.14 -13.36
N GLY A 89 -0.41 1.28 -12.90
CA GLY A 89 -0.69 2.44 -13.72
C GLY A 89 -2.19 2.68 -13.94
N HIS A 90 -2.58 3.96 -14.05
CA HIS A 90 -3.92 4.40 -14.40
C HIS A 90 -3.88 5.78 -15.07
N LEU A 91 -4.81 6.04 -16.00
CA LEU A 91 -4.98 7.32 -16.70
C LEU A 91 -5.62 8.42 -15.83
N GLY A 92 -5.13 8.61 -14.60
CA GLY A 92 -5.73 9.51 -13.58
C GLY A 92 -4.80 10.57 -12.98
N GLY A 93 -3.50 10.59 -13.31
CA GLY A 93 -2.55 11.59 -12.82
C GLY A 93 -1.30 10.99 -12.16
N ARG A 94 -0.60 11.80 -11.34
CA ARG A 94 0.72 11.48 -10.78
C ARG A 94 0.72 10.52 -9.58
N HIS A 95 -0.26 9.63 -9.46
CA HIS A 95 -0.36 8.68 -8.34
C HIS A 95 -0.05 7.25 -8.83
N TYR A 96 0.51 6.43 -7.95
CA TYR A 96 0.75 5.02 -8.25
C TYR A 96 -0.55 4.24 -8.06
N THR A 97 -1.33 4.05 -9.12
CA THR A 97 -2.55 3.24 -9.03
C THR A 97 -2.25 1.79 -9.35
N HIS A 98 -2.76 0.87 -8.54
CA HIS A 98 -2.81 -0.56 -8.86
C HIS A 98 -4.23 -0.95 -9.21
N LYS A 99 -4.40 -1.70 -10.29
CA LYS A 99 -5.67 -2.25 -10.73
C LYS A 99 -5.61 -3.76 -10.65
N ILE A 100 -6.58 -4.36 -9.99
CA ILE A 100 -6.79 -5.81 -10.03
C ILE A 100 -7.88 -6.09 -11.05
N ILE A 101 -7.55 -6.96 -12.00
CA ILE A 101 -8.50 -7.54 -12.93
C ILE A 101 -8.85 -8.93 -12.43
N PHE A 102 -10.13 -9.14 -12.15
CA PHE A 102 -10.73 -10.45 -11.99
C PHE A 102 -11.27 -10.93 -13.35
N MET A 103 -10.64 -11.96 -13.89
CA MET A 103 -10.91 -12.50 -15.21
C MET A 103 -11.83 -13.71 -15.07
N GLN A 104 -13.14 -13.52 -15.01
CA GLN A 104 -14.11 -14.62 -15.01
C GLN A 104 -15.25 -14.33 -15.99
N GLY A 105 -15.70 -15.37 -16.71
CA GLY A 105 -16.77 -15.24 -17.69
C GLY A 105 -16.32 -14.51 -18.95
N ASN A 106 -17.23 -13.76 -19.57
CA ASN A 106 -16.95 -13.02 -20.81
C ASN A 106 -16.62 -11.53 -20.58
N SER A 107 -16.82 -11.03 -19.35
CA SER A 107 -16.57 -9.64 -18.99
C SER A 107 -15.73 -9.57 -17.71
N PRO A 108 -14.52 -9.02 -17.78
CA PRO A 108 -13.64 -8.89 -16.61
C PRO A 108 -14.20 -7.85 -15.63
N THR A 109 -14.05 -8.12 -14.33
CA THR A 109 -14.36 -7.13 -13.28
C THR A 109 -13.06 -6.49 -12.81
N MET A 110 -13.07 -5.20 -12.52
CA MET A 110 -11.85 -4.45 -12.18
C MET A 110 -12.05 -3.56 -10.96
N VAL A 111 -11.01 -3.46 -10.14
CA VAL A 111 -10.94 -2.52 -9.01
C VAL A 111 -9.58 -1.86 -9.00
N SER A 112 -9.53 -0.58 -8.66
CA SER A 112 -8.30 0.18 -8.50
C SER A 112 -8.07 0.59 -7.05
N VAL A 113 -6.81 0.74 -6.67
CA VAL A 113 -6.37 1.38 -5.43
C VAL A 113 -5.25 2.35 -5.74
N ASP A 114 -5.44 3.60 -5.34
CA ASP A 114 -4.40 4.62 -5.47
C ASP A 114 -3.40 4.49 -4.32
N GLN A 115 -2.13 4.63 -4.65
CA GLN A 115 -1.03 4.68 -3.69
C GLN A 115 -0.27 5.99 -3.84
N PHE A 116 0.08 6.60 -2.71
CA PHE A 116 0.86 7.83 -2.69
C PHE A 116 2.32 7.50 -2.40
N ASP A 117 3.22 8.10 -3.17
CA ASP A 117 4.67 8.18 -3.00
C ASP A 117 5.50 6.88 -3.01
N SER A 118 5.02 5.78 -2.40
CA SER A 118 5.73 4.50 -2.36
C SER A 118 4.86 3.38 -2.93
N PRO A 119 5.17 2.87 -4.15
CA PRO A 119 4.43 1.76 -4.73
C PRO A 119 4.73 0.46 -3.98
N SER A 120 3.67 -0.27 -3.66
CA SER A 120 3.66 -1.58 -3.01
C SER A 120 2.97 -2.59 -3.90
N ALA A 121 3.62 -3.73 -4.11
CA ALA A 121 3.06 -4.81 -4.91
C ALA A 121 1.87 -5.46 -4.18
N VAL A 122 0.90 -5.91 -4.96
CA VAL A 122 -0.18 -6.74 -4.44
C VAL A 122 0.40 -8.09 -4.04
N ARG A 123 0.06 -8.55 -2.85
CA ARG A 123 0.47 -9.83 -2.30
C ARG A 123 -0.67 -10.83 -2.36
N VAL A 124 -0.30 -12.09 -2.48
CA VAL A 124 -1.17 -13.22 -2.22
C VAL A 124 -0.87 -13.69 -0.79
N GLU A 125 -1.83 -13.55 0.11
CA GLU A 125 -1.72 -13.99 1.50
C GLU A 125 -1.89 -15.52 1.59
N ARG A 126 -1.59 -16.10 2.76
CA ARG A 126 -1.57 -17.57 2.93
C ARG A 126 -2.92 -18.25 2.67
N ASP A 127 -4.00 -17.52 2.89
CA ASP A 127 -5.38 -17.96 2.64
C ASP A 127 -5.82 -17.75 1.19
N GLY A 128 -4.93 -17.27 0.31
CA GLY A 128 -5.22 -16.97 -1.09
C GLY A 128 -5.86 -15.60 -1.32
N SER A 129 -6.18 -14.86 -0.26
CA SER A 129 -6.69 -13.50 -0.38
C SER A 129 -5.61 -12.55 -0.88
N LEU A 130 -6.03 -11.47 -1.55
CA LEU A 130 -5.12 -10.47 -2.08
C LEU A 130 -5.04 -9.28 -1.13
N ALA A 131 -3.83 -8.79 -0.85
CA ALA A 131 -3.62 -7.66 0.05
C ALA A 131 -2.57 -6.69 -0.50
N ILE A 132 -2.67 -5.43 -0.09
CA ILE A 132 -1.77 -4.37 -0.54
C ILE A 132 -1.58 -3.33 0.57
N ASP A 133 -0.34 -2.87 0.72
CA ASP A 133 -0.01 -1.85 1.73
C ASP A 133 0.02 -0.48 1.06
N VAL A 134 -0.68 0.49 1.64
CA VAL A 134 -0.80 1.83 1.07
C VAL A 134 -0.47 2.87 2.13
N LEU A 135 0.37 3.83 1.78
CA LEU A 135 0.56 5.04 2.58
C LEU A 135 -0.44 6.10 2.13
N ARG A 136 -1.37 6.48 3.01
CA ARG A 136 -2.39 7.49 2.75
C ARG A 136 -1.92 8.85 3.25
N ARG A 137 -2.02 9.87 2.39
CA ARG A 137 -1.75 11.27 2.73
C ARG A 137 -3.02 12.04 3.09
N ASP A 138 -2.81 13.24 3.61
CA ASP A 138 -3.83 14.29 3.75
C ASP A 138 -5.09 13.85 4.51
N ARG A 139 -4.91 12.99 5.52
CA ARG A 139 -6.01 12.48 6.35
C ARG A 139 -6.52 13.48 7.37
N PHE A 140 -5.72 14.49 7.71
CA PHE A 140 -6.07 15.59 8.62
C PHE A 140 -5.58 16.94 8.08
N PRO A 141 -6.10 17.42 6.94
CA PRO A 141 -5.55 18.58 6.22
C PRO A 141 -5.67 19.91 6.99
N GLY A 142 -6.58 19.99 7.97
CA GLY A 142 -6.75 21.16 8.83
C GLY A 142 -5.92 21.14 10.12
N GLU A 143 -5.20 20.04 10.40
CA GLU A 143 -4.48 19.85 11.66
C GLU A 143 -3.00 19.52 11.47
N LEU A 144 -2.66 18.91 10.34
CA LEU A 144 -1.31 18.47 10.02
C LEU A 144 -0.75 19.28 8.85
N THR A 145 0.47 19.77 9.02
CA THR A 145 1.21 20.51 7.97
C THR A 145 2.39 19.67 7.51
N GLY A 146 2.55 19.50 6.20
CA GLY A 146 3.61 18.68 5.62
C GLY A 146 3.15 17.26 5.28
N PRO A 147 4.05 16.41 4.77
CA PRO A 147 3.69 15.08 4.31
C PRO A 147 3.56 14.12 5.50
N HIS A 148 2.32 13.78 5.84
CA HIS A 148 1.99 12.76 6.83
C HIS A 148 1.45 11.50 6.16
N TYR A 149 1.96 10.34 6.58
CA TYR A 149 1.74 9.06 5.89
C TYR A 149 1.08 8.04 6.82
N PHE A 150 -0.20 7.80 6.60
CA PHE A 150 -0.99 6.87 7.38
C PHE A 150 -0.97 5.49 6.71
N PRO A 151 -0.33 4.46 7.30
CA PRO A 151 -0.29 3.13 6.71
C PRO A 151 -1.69 2.53 6.70
N THR A 152 -2.10 1.90 5.60
CA THR A 152 -3.34 1.15 5.50
C THR A 152 -3.11 -0.13 4.70
N VAL A 153 -3.36 -1.28 5.32
CA VAL A 153 -3.43 -2.56 4.63
C VAL A 153 -4.83 -2.69 4.05
N TYR A 154 -4.95 -2.83 2.75
CA TYR A 154 -6.21 -3.16 2.09
C TYR A 154 -6.22 -4.64 1.71
N ARG A 155 -7.34 -5.32 1.97
CA ARG A 155 -7.61 -6.65 1.41
C ARG A 155 -8.63 -6.52 0.28
N LEU A 156 -8.43 -7.27 -0.80
CA LEU A 156 -9.42 -7.40 -1.84
C LEU A 156 -10.57 -8.25 -1.29
N HIS A 157 -11.75 -7.66 -1.26
CA HIS A 157 -12.98 -8.34 -0.92
C HIS A 157 -13.74 -8.65 -2.21
N HIS A 158 -14.19 -9.89 -2.32
CA HIS A 158 -14.98 -10.35 -3.46
C HIS A 158 -16.11 -11.25 -2.95
N ASP A 159 -17.34 -10.74 -3.02
CA ASP A 159 -18.57 -11.48 -2.78
C ASP A 159 -19.62 -11.14 -3.87
N ASP A 160 -20.82 -11.72 -3.75
CA ASP A 160 -21.91 -11.52 -4.73
C ASP A 160 -22.35 -10.05 -4.88
N ALA A 161 -22.01 -9.17 -3.94
CA ALA A 161 -22.43 -7.77 -3.92
C ALA A 161 -21.27 -6.78 -4.13
N THR A 162 -20.03 -7.19 -3.86
CA THR A 162 -18.90 -6.30 -3.67
C THR A 162 -17.63 -6.88 -4.27
N PHE A 163 -17.03 -6.14 -5.19
CA PHE A 163 -15.66 -6.37 -5.64
C PHE A 163 -14.83 -5.12 -5.39
N GLY A 164 -14.02 -5.12 -4.34
CA GLY A 164 -13.31 -3.91 -3.96
C GLY A 164 -12.28 -4.07 -2.85
N PHE A 165 -11.39 -3.08 -2.73
CA PHE A 165 -10.42 -3.01 -1.64
C PHE A 165 -11.07 -2.43 -0.37
N VAL A 166 -10.97 -3.17 0.73
CA VAL A 166 -11.43 -2.73 2.05
C VAL A 166 -10.25 -2.66 3.03
N PRO A 167 -10.16 -1.64 3.91
CA PRO A 167 -9.17 -1.62 4.97
C PRO A 167 -9.29 -2.87 5.84
N SER A 168 -8.17 -3.54 6.10
CA SER A 168 -8.12 -4.68 7.02
C SER A 168 -7.32 -4.35 8.28
N PHE A 169 -7.83 -4.82 9.41
CA PHE A 169 -7.20 -4.76 10.73
C PHE A 169 -7.19 -6.13 11.41
N ASP A 170 -7.20 -7.21 10.62
CA ASP A 170 -7.08 -8.58 11.15
C ASP A 170 -5.65 -8.90 11.64
N GLY A 171 -5.43 -10.12 12.11
CA GLY A 171 -4.14 -10.53 12.69
C GLY A 171 -2.95 -10.45 11.73
N ASP A 172 -3.14 -10.71 10.43
CA ASP A 172 -2.06 -10.62 9.44
C ASP A 172 -1.75 -9.15 9.13
N ALA A 173 -2.79 -8.33 8.97
CA ALA A 173 -2.66 -6.88 8.82
C ALA A 173 -2.00 -6.25 10.06
N ALA A 174 -2.36 -6.70 11.27
CA ALA A 174 -1.82 -6.20 12.52
C ALA A 174 -0.28 -6.32 12.61
N GLU A 175 0.29 -7.44 12.14
CA GLU A 175 1.75 -7.60 12.09
C GLU A 175 2.41 -6.63 11.12
N ARG A 176 1.75 -6.29 9.99
CA ARG A 176 2.24 -5.26 9.06
C ARG A 176 2.24 -3.88 9.69
N TYR A 177 1.16 -3.52 10.39
CA TYR A 177 1.09 -2.26 11.14
C TYR A 177 2.15 -2.19 12.24
N TRP A 178 2.42 -3.30 12.92
CA TRP A 178 3.49 -3.40 13.92
C TRP A 178 4.89 -3.20 13.31
N GLN A 179 5.15 -3.80 12.15
CA GLN A 179 6.39 -3.58 11.40
C GLN A 179 6.56 -2.12 10.99
N HIS A 180 5.49 -1.49 10.49
CA HIS A 180 5.50 -0.08 10.14
C HIS A 180 5.75 0.81 11.36
N TYR A 181 5.07 0.56 12.49
CA TYR A 181 5.32 1.26 13.75
C TYR A 181 6.81 1.23 14.13
N ARG A 182 7.42 0.04 14.16
CA ARG A 182 8.84 -0.12 14.50
C ARG A 182 9.78 0.58 13.53
N ALA A 183 9.47 0.56 12.23
CA ALA A 183 10.27 1.25 11.22
C ALA A 183 10.19 2.77 11.42
N THR A 184 8.99 3.33 11.57
CA THR A 184 8.76 4.78 11.76
C THR A 184 9.41 5.29 13.05
N ARG A 185 9.38 4.49 14.12
CA ARG A 185 10.09 4.78 15.39
C ARG A 185 11.60 4.95 15.23
N GLN A 186 12.21 4.24 14.28
CA GLN A 186 13.66 4.27 14.06
C GLN A 186 14.10 5.44 13.19
N THR A 187 13.20 5.99 12.36
CA THR A 187 13.55 6.98 11.35
C THR A 187 13.18 8.41 11.71
N ALA A 188 12.29 8.63 12.69
CA ALA A 188 11.87 9.97 13.11
C ALA A 188 11.61 10.07 14.62
N PRO A 189 11.85 11.24 15.24
CA PRO A 189 11.44 11.52 16.62
C PRO A 189 9.93 11.36 16.82
N ALA A 190 9.50 10.89 17.98
CA ALA A 190 8.10 10.53 18.22
C ALA A 190 7.16 11.74 18.06
N ALA A 191 7.61 12.94 18.46
CA ALA A 191 6.82 14.15 18.32
C ALA A 191 6.52 14.55 16.87
N ALA A 192 7.41 14.25 15.92
CA ALA A 192 7.27 14.64 14.52
C ALA A 192 6.27 13.78 13.75
N VAL A 193 6.09 12.52 14.17
CA VAL A 193 5.28 11.50 13.48
C VAL A 193 4.27 10.84 14.42
N LEU A 194 3.87 11.56 15.47
CA LEU A 194 3.00 11.03 16.53
C LEU A 194 1.68 10.46 15.98
N PRO A 195 0.95 11.15 15.09
CA PRO A 195 -0.29 10.62 14.52
C PRO A 195 -0.09 9.28 13.81
N GLU A 196 0.99 9.12 13.03
CA GLU A 196 1.33 7.91 12.29
C GLU A 196 1.70 6.74 13.21
N LEU A 197 2.46 7.03 14.26
CA LEU A 197 2.81 6.04 15.28
C LEU A 197 1.57 5.52 16.00
N LEU A 198 0.67 6.42 16.40
CA LEU A 198 -0.58 6.05 17.06
C LEU A 198 -1.53 5.30 16.11
N ALA A 199 -1.61 5.70 14.84
CA ALA A 199 -2.38 5.01 13.81
C ALA A 199 -1.90 3.57 13.63
N SER A 200 -0.59 3.37 13.54
CA SER A 200 0.04 2.06 13.38
C SER A 200 -0.19 1.17 14.60
N LEU A 201 0.01 1.69 15.82
CA LEU A 201 -0.27 0.94 17.04
C LEU A 201 -1.75 0.54 17.13
N LEU A 202 -2.65 1.50 16.89
CA LEU A 202 -4.09 1.24 16.97
C LEU A 202 -4.55 0.18 15.95
N ALA A 203 -3.97 0.20 14.76
CA ALA A 203 -4.20 -0.81 13.74
C ALA A 203 -3.58 -2.19 14.08
N ALA A 204 -2.49 -2.20 14.85
CA ALA A 204 -1.84 -3.43 15.31
C ALA A 204 -2.55 -4.10 16.51
N GLN A 205 -3.56 -3.45 17.12
CA GLN A 205 -4.16 -3.92 18.38
C GLN A 205 -4.88 -5.28 18.29
N ALA A 206 -5.32 -5.68 17.10
CA ALA A 206 -5.93 -7.00 16.86
C ALA A 206 -4.90 -8.14 16.88
N GLY A 207 -3.61 -7.81 16.92
CA GLY A 207 -2.52 -8.78 17.08
C GLY A 207 -2.43 -9.38 18.48
N LYS A 208 -1.47 -10.27 18.68
CA LYS A 208 -1.27 -10.99 19.96
C LYS A 208 -0.59 -10.14 21.05
N GLN A 209 -0.14 -8.92 20.75
CA GLN A 209 0.60 -8.05 21.67
C GLN A 209 -0.26 -6.85 22.08
N SER A 210 -0.37 -6.61 23.39
CA SER A 210 -1.04 -5.41 23.90
C SER A 210 -0.23 -4.16 23.55
N ILE A 211 -0.90 -3.17 22.96
CA ILE A 211 -0.28 -1.90 22.56
C ILE A 211 -0.03 -0.95 23.74
N CYS A 212 -0.57 -1.25 24.92
CA CYS A 212 -0.57 -0.33 26.06
C CYS A 212 0.83 -0.01 26.58
N ALA A 213 1.74 -0.99 26.58
CA ALA A 213 3.14 -0.76 26.97
C ALA A 213 3.86 0.18 25.99
N GLU A 214 3.59 0.04 24.70
CA GLU A 214 4.15 0.92 23.66
C GLU A 214 3.59 2.33 23.74
N LEU A 215 2.29 2.47 24.03
CA LEU A 215 1.70 3.79 24.31
C LEU A 215 2.36 4.44 25.54
N ALA A 216 2.67 3.68 26.59
CA ALA A 216 3.40 4.22 27.74
C ALA A 216 4.84 4.65 27.37
N THR A 217 5.55 3.85 26.57
CA THR A 217 6.88 4.20 26.04
C THR A 217 6.84 5.47 25.18
N LEU A 218 5.89 5.59 24.26
CA LEU A 218 5.70 6.80 23.45
C LEU A 218 5.43 8.02 24.31
N ALA A 219 4.60 7.89 25.36
CA ALA A 219 4.34 8.99 26.28
C ALA A 219 5.62 9.45 27.03
N ALA A 220 6.52 8.51 27.35
CA ALA A 220 7.81 8.82 27.95
C ALA A 220 8.78 9.48 26.95
N ASP A 221 8.72 9.09 25.68
CA ASP A 221 9.55 9.67 24.62
C ASP A 221 9.15 11.10 24.29
N LEU A 222 7.85 11.38 24.23
CA LEU A 222 7.34 12.75 24.03
C LEU A 222 7.79 13.73 25.12
N GLN A 223 8.03 13.25 26.35
CA GLN A 223 8.59 14.07 27.43
C GLN A 223 10.08 14.39 27.22
N ARG A 224 10.82 13.48 26.56
CA ARG A 224 12.26 13.60 26.32
C ARG A 224 12.59 14.41 25.07
N ASP A 225 11.74 14.38 24.05
CA ASP A 225 11.93 15.03 22.75
C ASP A 225 11.80 16.58 22.78
N GLY A 226 12.02 17.22 23.94
CA GLY A 226 12.08 18.68 24.07
C GLY A 226 10.73 19.40 23.96
N GLN A 227 9.61 18.68 24.04
CA GLN A 227 8.27 19.28 24.09
C GLN A 227 7.91 19.71 25.52
N PRO A 228 7.10 20.78 25.72
CA PRO A 228 6.75 21.31 27.03
C PRO A 228 5.69 20.48 27.78
N HIS A 229 5.55 19.20 27.45
CA HIS A 229 4.52 18.35 28.02
C HIS A 229 5.07 17.56 29.21
N ASP A 230 4.45 17.74 30.38
CA ASP A 230 4.59 16.78 31.46
C ASP A 230 3.95 15.43 31.07
N ALA A 231 4.11 14.41 31.93
CA ALA A 231 3.58 13.07 31.65
C ALA A 231 2.05 13.04 31.41
N GLN A 232 1.31 13.98 32.00
CA GLN A 232 -0.13 14.09 31.80
C GLN A 232 -0.44 14.77 30.45
N GLY A 233 0.30 15.81 30.09
CA GLY A 233 0.20 16.51 28.82
C GLY A 233 0.48 15.59 27.63
N ALA A 234 1.53 14.77 27.71
CA ALA A 234 1.88 13.82 26.65
C ALA A 234 0.75 12.79 26.44
N ARG A 235 0.24 12.20 27.53
CA ARG A 235 -0.89 11.26 27.47
C ARG A 235 -2.17 11.92 26.96
N SER A 236 -2.43 13.17 27.36
CA SER A 236 -3.60 13.93 26.89
C SER A 236 -3.52 14.19 25.39
N LEU A 237 -2.35 14.60 24.89
CA LEU A 237 -2.11 14.78 23.45
C LEU A 237 -2.32 13.48 22.68
N MET A 238 -1.74 12.37 23.15
CA MET A 238 -1.91 11.06 22.53
C MET A 238 -3.37 10.61 22.53
N ARG A 239 -4.11 10.80 23.63
CA ARG A 239 -5.54 10.47 23.71
C ARG A 239 -6.36 11.28 22.73
N THR A 240 -6.07 12.57 22.54
CA THR A 240 -6.73 13.41 21.52
C THR A 240 -6.56 12.80 20.13
N TRP A 241 -5.35 12.40 19.76
CA TRP A 241 -5.10 11.74 18.47
C TRP A 241 -5.79 10.38 18.35
N LEU A 242 -5.70 9.53 19.37
CA LEU A 242 -6.38 8.21 19.41
C LEU A 242 -7.90 8.32 19.21
N HIS A 243 -8.53 9.42 19.67
CA HIS A 243 -9.96 9.66 19.44
C HIS A 243 -10.29 10.14 18.02
N LYS A 244 -9.34 10.74 17.30
CA LYS A 244 -9.53 11.25 15.93
C LYS A 244 -9.34 10.18 14.86
N LEU A 245 -8.43 9.22 15.08
CA LEU A 245 -8.10 8.17 14.11
C LEU A 245 -9.31 7.36 13.58
N PRO A 246 -10.34 7.03 14.38
CA PRO A 246 -11.51 6.34 13.86
C PRO A 246 -12.28 7.12 12.78
N ALA A 247 -12.23 8.45 12.78
CA ALA A 247 -12.89 9.27 11.76
C ALA A 247 -12.30 9.07 10.36
N ILE A 248 -11.07 8.57 10.28
CA ILE A 248 -10.38 8.23 9.03
C ILE A 248 -10.28 6.71 8.82
N GLY A 249 -11.10 5.91 9.51
CA GLY A 249 -11.26 4.48 9.25
C GLY A 249 -10.36 3.54 10.07
N TYR A 250 -9.61 4.03 11.05
CA TYR A 250 -8.84 3.17 11.96
C TYR A 250 -9.73 2.56 13.07
N PRO A 251 -9.29 1.49 13.74
CA PRO A 251 -10.01 0.91 14.87
C PRO A 251 -10.21 1.92 16.00
N ARG A 252 -11.20 1.68 16.87
CA ARG A 252 -11.36 2.49 18.10
C ARG A 252 -10.35 2.05 19.15
N PHE A 253 -9.84 3.02 19.91
CA PHE A 253 -8.98 2.75 21.05
C PHE A 253 -9.79 2.27 22.26
N ASP A 254 -9.47 1.10 22.77
CA ASP A 254 -10.05 0.56 24.00
C ASP A 254 -9.29 1.09 25.24
N ALA A 255 -9.66 2.28 25.69
CA ALA A 255 -9.04 2.90 26.86
C ALA A 255 -9.13 2.05 28.15
N PRO A 256 -10.26 1.39 28.46
CA PRO A 256 -10.34 0.42 29.56
C PRO A 256 -9.27 -0.68 29.52
N ALA A 257 -8.95 -1.22 28.34
CA ALA A 257 -7.94 -2.27 28.20
C ALA A 257 -6.51 -1.83 28.56
N CYS A 258 -6.23 -0.52 28.55
CA CYS A 258 -4.93 0.03 28.92
C CYS A 258 -4.87 0.67 30.31
N ARG A 259 -5.95 0.58 31.10
CA ARG A 259 -6.00 1.19 32.43
C ARG A 259 -4.90 0.65 33.34
N GLY A 260 -4.14 1.56 33.95
CA GLY A 260 -3.01 1.23 34.84
C GLY A 260 -1.66 1.17 34.11
N THR A 261 -1.66 1.14 32.78
CA THR A 261 -0.44 1.17 31.95
C THR A 261 -0.34 2.49 31.17
N PHE A 262 -1.45 2.97 30.61
CA PHE A 262 -1.53 4.19 29.79
C PHE A 262 -2.79 5.04 30.05
#